data_AF-A0A2V9R0S5-F1
#
_entry.id   AF-A0A2V9R0S5-F1
#
_cell.length_a   1.000
_cell.length_b   1.000
_cell.length_c   1.000
_cell.angle_alpha   90.00
_cell.angle_beta   90.00
_cell.angle_gamma   90.00
#
_symmetry.space_group_name_H-M   'P 1'
#
loop_
_entity.id
_entity.type
_entity.pdbx_description
1 polymer ?
#
loop_
_entity_poly.entity_id
_entity_poly.type
_entity_poly.pdbx_seq_one_letter_code
_entity_poly.pdbx_strand_id
1 'polypeptide(L)' 'MNPEFTIEKWDGRHWALFDGDELICLTVYKKGALEVKRRLEQMEQRGCREAPPLPTAASSDLGRVPPLSLPA' A
#
# COMPACT_ATOMS: atom_id res chain seq x y z
N MET A 1 -20.56 1.92 -2.85
CA MET A 1 -20.16 2.14 -1.43
C MET A 1 -19.62 3.55 -1.34
N ASN A 2 -20.03 4.32 -0.34
CA ASN A 2 -19.36 5.57 -0.03
C ASN A 2 -18.13 5.22 0.82
N PRO A 3 -16.94 5.75 0.53
CA PRO A 3 -15.78 5.57 1.40
C PRO A 3 -16.04 6.18 2.78
N GLU A 4 -15.67 5.47 3.84
CA GLU A 4 -15.74 5.98 5.22
C GLU A 4 -14.33 6.30 5.74
N PHE A 5 -13.62 7.15 4.99
CA PHE A 5 -12.27 7.56 5.38
C PHE A 5 -12.27 8.32 6.71
N THR A 6 -11.67 7.74 7.73
CA THR A 6 -11.68 8.26 9.11
C THR A 6 -10.26 8.51 9.60
N ILE A 7 -10.05 9.66 10.25
CA ILE A 7 -8.73 10.08 10.77
C ILE A 7 -8.79 10.18 12.29
N GLU A 8 -7.91 9.43 12.95
CA GLU A 8 -7.87 9.33 14.41
C GLU A 8 -6.44 9.45 14.97
N LYS A 9 -6.32 9.73 16.26
CA LYS A 9 -5.03 9.66 16.96
C LYS A 9 -4.71 8.20 17.26
N TRP A 10 -3.52 7.74 16.89
CA TRP A 10 -3.13 6.33 17.05
C TRP A 10 -2.43 6.06 18.39
N ASP A 11 -1.31 6.75 18.66
CA ASP A 11 -0.45 6.51 19.83
C ASP A 11 -0.02 7.81 20.52
N GLY A 12 -0.79 8.88 20.33
CA GLY A 12 -0.49 10.21 20.85
C GLY A 12 0.59 10.98 20.08
N ARG A 13 1.32 10.34 19.16
CA ARG A 13 2.32 10.98 18.28
C ARG A 13 1.94 10.91 16.80
N HIS A 14 1.17 9.90 16.42
CA HIS A 14 0.77 9.67 15.05
C HIS A 14 -0.73 9.87 14.83
N TRP A 15 -1.06 10.13 13.57
CA TRP A 15 -2.40 10.19 13.02
C TRP A 15 -2.58 9.03 12.05
N ALA A 16 -3.60 8.21 12.31
CA ALA A 16 -4.01 7.10 11.47
C ALA A 16 -5.12 7.53 10.51
N LEU A 17 -5.08 7.00 9.30
CA LEU A 17 -6.18 7.05 8.33
C LEU A 17 -6.69 5.63 8.10
N PHE A 18 -8.00 5.44 8.24
CA PHE A 18 -8.68 4.17 8.00
C PHE A 18 -9.65 4.27 6.83
N ASP A 19 -9.89 3.15 6.14
CA ASP A 19 -11.06 2.89 5.28
C ASP A 19 -11.89 1.79 5.95
N GLY A 20 -12.96 2.16 6.65
CA GLY A 20 -13.65 1.24 7.56
C GLY A 20 -12.70 0.73 8.65
N ASP A 21 -12.51 -0.59 8.72
CA ASP A 21 -11.60 -1.24 9.68
C ASP A 21 -10.16 -1.39 9.17
N GLU A 22 -9.88 -1.01 7.91
CA GLU A 22 -8.56 -1.17 7.31
C GLU A 22 -7.67 0.05 7.56
N LEU A 23 -6.50 -0.15 8.16
CA LEU A 23 -5.49 0.90 8.31
C LEU A 23 -4.80 1.17 6.98
N ILE A 24 -4.98 2.39 6.45
CA ILE A 24 -4.41 2.80 5.17
C ILE A 24 -3.03 3.45 5.35
N CYS A 25 -2.89 4.37 6.31
CA CYS A 25 -1.60 5.01 6.57
C CYS A 25 -1.46 5.57 7.99
N LEU A 26 -0.20 5.74 8.40
CA LEU A 26 0.19 6.47 9.61
C LEU A 26 1.07 7.65 9.22
N THR A 27 0.80 8.80 9.83
CA THR A 27 1.56 10.02 9.61
C THR A 27 1.86 10.72 10.93
N VAL A 28 2.99 11.40 11.03
CA VAL A 28 3.33 12.20 12.22
C VAL A 28 2.43 13.44 12.33
N TYR A 29 1.99 14.00 11.20
CA TYR A 29 1.19 15.22 11.16
C TYR A 29 -0.20 14.98 10.61
N LYS A 30 -1.24 15.48 11.30
CA LYS A 30 -2.65 15.40 10.85
C LYS A 30 -2.85 15.86 9.41
N LYS A 31 -2.11 16.88 8.97
CA LYS A 31 -2.16 17.40 7.60
C LYS A 31 -1.76 16.35 6.56
N GLY A 32 -0.84 15.44 6.91
CA GLY A 32 -0.46 14.32 6.05
C GLY A 32 -1.62 13.37 5.82
N ALA A 33 -2.26 12.90 6.90
CA ALA A 33 -3.46 12.06 6.81
C ALA A 33 -4.60 12.73 6.02
N LEU A 34 -4.83 14.03 6.21
CA LEU A 34 -5.84 14.79 5.46
C LEU A 34 -5.56 14.85 3.96
N GLU A 35 -4.31 15.08 3.56
CA GLU A 35 -3.94 15.12 2.14
C GLU A 35 -4.07 13.74 1.49
N VAL A 36 -3.73 12.66 2.20
CA VAL A 36 -3.95 11.29 1.70
C VAL A 36 -5.44 11.03 1.50
N LYS A 37 -6.28 11.33 2.51
CA LYS A 37 -7.74 11.22 2.41
C LYS A 37 -8.27 11.96 1.17
N ARG A 38 -7.90 13.25 0.99
CA ARG A 38 -8.32 14.06 -0.16
C ARG A 38 -7.97 13.40 -1.50
N ARG A 39 -6.78 12.81 -1.62
CA ARG A 39 -6.35 12.15 -2.86
C ARG A 39 -7.11 10.86 -3.12
N LEU A 40 -7.35 10.04 -2.09
CA LEU A 40 -8.13 8.81 -2.22
C LEU A 40 -9.57 9.11 -2.65
N GLU A 41 -10.22 10.08 -2.01
CA GLU A 41 -11.56 10.53 -2.39
C GLU A 41 -11.60 11.02 -3.85
N GLN A 42 -10.56 11.74 -4.31
CA GLN A 42 -10.44 12.16 -5.71
C GLN A 42 -10.21 11.02 -6.68
N MET A 43 -9.48 9.97 -6.29
CA MET A 43 -9.25 8.79 -7.12
C MET A 43 -10.53 7.97 -7.28
N GLU A 44 -11.32 7.84 -6.23
CA GLU A 44 -12.63 7.17 -6.29
C GLU A 44 -13.62 7.91 -7.17
N GLN A 45 -13.68 9.24 -7.08
CA GLN A 45 -14.50 10.06 -7.99
C GLN A 45 -14.11 9.87 -9.46
N ARG A 46 -12.85 9.51 -9.72
CA ARG A 46 -12.34 9.25 -11.07
C ARG A 46 -12.54 7.81 -11.55
N GLY A 47 -13.07 6.91 -10.70
CA GLY A 47 -13.32 5.51 -11.05
C GLY A 47 -12.07 4.63 -11.15
N CYS A 48 -10.90 5.11 -10.73
CA CYS A 48 -9.66 4.34 -10.75
C CYS A 48 -9.50 3.53 -9.46
N ARG A 49 -10.35 2.53 -9.25
CA ARG A 49 -10.25 1.62 -8.09
C ARG A 49 -9.97 0.19 -8.54
N GLU A 50 -8.81 -0.01 -9.18
CA GLU A 50 -8.27 -1.36 -9.38
C GLU A 50 -6.74 -1.29 -9.43
N ALA A 51 -6.10 -1.61 -8.31
CA ALA A 51 -4.72 -2.07 -8.36
C ALA A 51 -4.78 -3.54 -8.80
N PRO A 52 -4.06 -3.94 -9.87
CA PRO A 52 -4.00 -5.35 -10.25
C PRO A 52 -3.51 -6.19 -9.05
N PRO A 53 -4.00 -7.42 -8.88
CA PRO A 53 -3.54 -8.27 -7.78
C PRO A 53 -2.01 -8.33 -7.82
N LEU A 54 -1.38 -7.94 -6.71
CA LEU A 54 0.06 -8.07 -6.53
C LEU A 54 0.46 -9.49 -6.93
N PRO A 55 1.56 -9.69 -7.69
CA PRO A 55 2.06 -11.02 -7.95
C PRO A 55 2.40 -11.67 -6.60
N THR A 56 1.53 -12.56 -6.14
CA THR A 56 1.78 -13.46 -5.01
C THR A 56 3.10 -14.14 -5.30
N ALA A 57 4.06 -13.96 -4.40
CA ALA A 57 5.41 -14.49 -4.49
C ALA A 57 5.39 -15.99 -4.92
N ALA A 58 5.74 -16.24 -6.17
CA ALA A 58 6.10 -17.55 -6.68
C ALA A 58 6.91 -17.38 -7.98
N SER A 59 8.13 -16.86 -7.85
CA SER A 59 9.22 -17.23 -8.77
C SER A 59 10.44 -17.53 -7.93
N SER A 60 10.40 -18.70 -7.30
CA SER A 60 11.57 -19.39 -6.78
C SER A 60 12.35 -20.00 -7.95
N ASP A 61 12.71 -19.20 -8.95
CA ASP A 61 13.66 -19.60 -9.98
C ASP A 61 14.95 -18.82 -9.73
N LEU A 62 15.56 -19.10 -8.57
CA LEU A 62 16.99 -18.88 -8.39
C LEU A 62 17.66 -19.83 -9.37
N GLY A 63 18.01 -19.25 -10.52
CA GLY A 63 18.59 -19.95 -11.66
C GLY A 63 19.59 -21.00 -11.23
N ARG A 64 19.33 -22.22 -11.69
CA ARG A 64 20.31 -23.30 -11.77
C ARG A 64 21.51 -22.79 -12.56
N VAL A 65 22.56 -22.37 -11.87
CA VAL A 65 23.86 -22.05 -12.49
C VAL A 65 24.34 -23.32 -13.20
N PRO A 66 24.57 -23.33 -14.51
CA PRO A 66 25.17 -24.48 -15.17
C PRO A 66 26.61 -24.66 -14.65
N PRO A 67 27.08 -25.90 -14.46
CA PRO A 67 28.43 -26.15 -13.98
C PRO A 67 29.44 -25.60 -15.00
N LEU A 68 30.36 -24.75 -14.53
CA LEU A 68 31.51 -24.28 -15.30
C LEU A 68 32.37 -25.50 -15.66
N SER A 69 32.38 -25.87 -16.93
CA SER A 69 33.34 -26.81 -17.48
C SER A 69 34.74 -26.20 -17.41
N LEU A 70 35.59 -26.77 -16.56
CA LEU A 70 37.03 -26.48 -16.50
C LEU A 70 37.71 -27.02 -17.78
N PRO A 71 38.58 -26.24 -18.44
CA PRO A 71 39.44 -26.80 -19.48
C PRO A 71 40.53 -27.69 -18.88
N ALA A 72 40.89 -28.73 -19.62
CA ALA A 72 41.91 -29.74 -19.30
C ALA A 72 43.34 -29.20 -19.43
#